data_AF-A0A6J7DST1-F1
#
_entry.id   AF-A0A6J7DST1-F1
#
_cell.length_a   1.000
_cell.length_b   1.000
_cell.length_c   1.000
_cell.angle_alpha   90.00
_cell.angle_beta   90.00
_cell.angle_gamma   90.00
#
_symmetry.space_group_name_H-M   'P 1'
#
loop_
_entity.id
_entity.type
_entity.pdbx_description
1 polymer ?
#
loop_
_entity_poly.entity_id
_entity_poly.type
_entity_poly.pdbx_seq_one_letter_code
_entity_poly.pdbx_strand_id
1 'polypeptide(L)' 'MEITAESELVLRALGEHAFDRFIDIKRREWDDYRVQVTQWELDRYLPVL' A
#
# COMPACT_ATOMS: atom_id res chain seq x y z
N MET A 1 -2.02 3.74 4.35
CA MET A 1 -2.36 2.66 5.29
C MET A 1 -2.57 3.18 6.72
N GLU A 2 -2.04 4.34 7.09
CA GLU A 2 -2.14 4.89 8.46
C GLU A 2 -3.59 5.06 8.97
N ILE A 3 -4.50 5.58 8.15
CA ILE A 3 -5.92 5.73 8.54
C ILE A 3 -6.56 4.37 8.89
N THR A 4 -6.20 3.32 8.16
CA THR A 4 -6.70 1.96 8.43
C THR A 4 -6.03 1.36 9.66
N ALA A 5 -4.75 1.63 9.88
CA ALA A 5 -3.98 1.15 11.03
C ALA A 5 -4.46 1.73 12.37
N GLU A 6 -5.08 2.92 12.35
CA GLU A 6 -5.64 3.57 13.54
C GLU A 6 -7.16 3.29 13.72
N SER A 7 -7.77 2.51 12.84
CA SER A 7 -9.22 2.32 12.84
C SER A 7 -9.67 1.19 13.78
N GLU A 8 -10.29 1.56 14.91
CA GLU A 8 -10.92 0.61 15.83
C GLU A 8 -12.03 -0.23 15.19
N LEU A 9 -12.71 0.31 14.17
CA LEU A 9 -13.75 -0.43 13.44
C LEU A 9 -13.13 -1.60 12.68
N VAL A 10 -12.01 -1.35 12.00
CA VAL A 10 -11.32 -2.35 11.19
C VAL A 10 -10.63 -3.38 12.08
N LEU A 11 -10.03 -2.94 13.20
CA LEU A 11 -9.48 -3.84 14.22
C LEU A 11 -10.54 -4.80 14.75
N ARG A 12 -11.73 -4.31 15.11
CA ARG A 12 -12.83 -5.15 15.60
C ARG A 12 -13.39 -6.10 14.55
N ALA A 13 -13.43 -5.68 13.28
CA ALA A 13 -13.94 -6.51 12.19
C ALA A 13 -12.99 -7.66 11.81
N LEU A 14 -11.67 -7.44 11.86
CA LEU A 14 -10.67 -8.43 11.48
C LEU A 14 -10.13 -9.23 12.67
N GLY A 15 -10.15 -8.66 13.88
CA GLY A 15 -9.51 -9.20 15.07
C GLY A 15 -8.01 -8.87 15.13
N GLU A 16 -7.45 -8.84 16.35
CA GLU A 16 -6.07 -8.38 16.62
C GLU A 16 -5.02 -9.11 15.76
N HIS A 17 -5.06 -10.44 15.71
CA HIS A 17 -4.05 -11.21 14.99
C HIS A 17 -4.05 -11.00 13.47
N ALA A 18 -5.23 -10.82 12.87
CA ALA A 18 -5.35 -10.62 11.43
C ALA A 18 -5.08 -9.17 11.04
N PHE A 19 -5.42 -8.22 11.91
CA PHE A 19 -5.24 -6.79 11.68
C PHE A 19 -3.76 -6.42 11.51
N ASP A 20 -2.91 -6.82 12.45
CA ASP A 20 -1.47 -6.51 12.40
C ASP A 20 -0.83 -7.06 11.12
N ARG A 21 -1.14 -8.32 10.80
CA ARG A 21 -0.63 -8.97 9.60
C ARG A 21 -1.15 -8.32 8.32
N PHE A 22 -2.40 -7.86 8.31
CA PHE A 22 -3.00 -7.17 7.18
C PHE A 22 -2.29 -5.84 6.90
N ILE A 23 -2.05 -5.03 7.93
CA ILE A 23 -1.34 -3.74 7.80
C ILE A 23 0.09 -3.96 7.30
N ASP A 24 0.80 -4.94 7.85
CA ASP A 24 2.18 -5.26 7.44
C ASP A 24 2.28 -5.67 5.96
N ILE A 25 1.39 -6.57 5.52
CA ILE A 25 1.35 -7.01 4.11
C ILE A 25 1.05 -5.81 3.21
N LYS A 26 0.09 -4.97 3.58
CA LYS A 26 -0.32 -3.82 2.78
C LYS A 26 0.72 -2.71 2.72
N ARG A 27 1.52 -2.51 3.77
CA ARG A 27 2.67 -1.60 3.73
C ARG A 27 3.76 -2.13 2.78
N ARG A 28 4.11 -3.41 2.85
CA ARG A 28 5.09 -4.02 1.94
C ARG A 28 4.65 -3.93 0.47
N GLU A 29 3.40 -4.26 0.19
CA GLU A 29 2.82 -4.16 -1.15
C GLU A 29 2.92 -2.72 -1.70
N TRP A 30 2.68 -1.72 -0.85
CA TRP A 30 2.83 -0.32 -1.22
C TRP A 30 4.29 0.07 -1.50
N ASP A 31 5.22 -0.38 -0.65
CA ASP A 31 6.65 -0.12 -0.81
C ASP A 31 7.20 -0.75 -2.09
N ASP A 32 6.77 -1.96 -2.41
CA ASP A 32 7.14 -2.63 -3.66
C ASP A 32 6.54 -1.92 -4.88
N TYR A 33 5.29 -1.46 -4.79
CA TYR A 33 4.63 -0.75 -5.88
C TYR A 33 5.29 0.61 -6.18
N ARG A 34 5.61 1.41 -5.15
CA ARG A 34 6.13 2.78 -5.35
C ARG A 34 7.53 2.84 -5.98
N VAL A 35 8.29 1.76 -5.94
CA VAL A 35 9.64 1.69 -6.55
C VAL A 35 9.60 1.21 -8.00
N GLN A 36 8.46 0.70 -8.46
CA GLN A 36 8.29 0.25 -9.84
C GLN A 36 8.05 1.45 -10.75
N VAL A 37 8.84 1.54 -11.81
CA VAL A 37 8.57 2.47 -12.92
C VAL A 37 7.57 1.79 -13.85
N THR A 38 6.37 2.33 -13.91
CA THR A 38 5.26 1.83 -14.71
C THR A 38 5.40 2.25 -16.17
N GLN A 39 4.78 1.49 -17.08
CA GLN A 39 4.77 1.85 -18.50
C GLN A 39 4.15 3.24 -18.73
N TRP A 40 3.14 3.62 -17.94
CA TRP A 40 2.57 4.96 -18.00
C TRP A 40 3.60 6.05 -17.69
N GLU A 41 4.47 5.85 -16.70
CA GLU A 41 5.54 6.80 -16.38
C GLU A 41 6.57 6.90 -17.50
N LEU A 42 6.94 5.77 -18.11
CA LEU A 42 7.82 5.77 -19.28
C LEU A 42 7.20 6.53 -20.44
N ASP A 43 5.96 6.23 -20.81
CA ASP A 43 5.27 6.87 -21.93
C ASP A 43 5.04 8.38 -21.67
N ARG A 44 4.88 8.78 -20.41
CA ARG A 44 4.65 10.17 -20.00
C ARG A 44 5.92 11.02 -20.00
N TYR A 45 7.04 10.47 -19.54
CA TYR A 45 8.25 11.25 -19.22
C TYR A 45 9.43 10.98 -20.16
N LEU A 46 9.50 9.80 -20.80
CA LEU A 46 10.60 9.44 -21.69
C LEU A 46 10.56 10.15 -23.07
N PRO A 47 9.40 10.42 -23.69
CA PRO A 47 9.31 11.16 -24.97
C PRO A 47 9.61 12.66 -24.86
N VAL A 48 9.78 13.18 -23.64
CA VAL A 48 9.97 14.61 -23.34
C VAL A 48 11.46 14.97 -23.21
N LEU A 49 12.37 14.03 -23.44
CA LEU A 49 13.83 14.20 -23.43
C LEU A 49 14.42 14.40 -24.84
#